data_AF-A0A970DVE9-F1
#
_entry.id   AF-A0A970DVE9-F1
#
_cell.length_a   1.000
_cell.length_b   1.000
_cell.length_c   1.000
_cell.angle_alpha   90.00
_cell.angle_beta   90.00
_cell.angle_gamma   90.00
#
_symmetry.space_group_name_H-M   'P 1'
#
loop_
_entity.id
_entity.type
_entity.pdbx_description
1 polymer ?
#
loop_
_entity_poly.entity_id
_entity_poly.type
_entity_poly.pdbx_seq_one_letter_code
_entity_poly.pdbx_strand_id
1 'polypeptide(L)'
;PQTFAELVYISGLSHGTNVWLGNAQELIKNKQATLMEVISTRDKIMTDLIYRGLPPKAAFTIMEKVRKGRGLEAEDIRLMKEYEVPQWYIDSCLKIRYLFPKAHAVAYVMMGFRIAYFKVHYPEAFYATFFTIRSNDFGAELVLGGLEHLKTKMKELKAKGNEMTAKEKGLYASMEVAHEAMLRGIRFLPVDLYRSDATRFLITPRGLLMPLTAVPGLGEAAARTLVEARVEGEFYSVEDLKTRARLSSAVIEEMSRQGCLQGLPATNQLTLF
;
A
#
# COMPACT_ATOMS: atom_id res chain seq x y z
N PRO A 1 -11.19 4.13 -15.73
CA PRO A 1 -12.47 4.21 -14.99
C PRO A 1 -12.75 5.66 -14.61
N GLN A 2 -13.95 6.15 -14.86
CA GLN A 2 -14.41 7.51 -14.57
C GLN A 2 -15.51 7.54 -13.50
N THR A 3 -16.19 6.42 -13.25
CA THR A 3 -17.27 6.33 -12.27
C THR A 3 -16.91 5.43 -11.08
N PHE A 4 -17.57 5.64 -9.94
CA PHE A 4 -17.42 4.76 -8.77
C PHE A 4 -17.79 3.31 -9.11
N ALA A 5 -18.85 3.12 -9.90
CA ALA A 5 -19.26 1.80 -10.36
C ALA A 5 -18.15 1.12 -11.17
N GLU A 6 -17.52 1.80 -12.12
CA GLU A 6 -16.41 1.24 -12.90
C GLU A 6 -15.22 0.85 -12.01
N LEU A 7 -14.93 1.62 -10.95
CA LEU A 7 -13.90 1.23 -9.98
C LEU A 7 -14.27 -0.06 -9.24
N VAL A 8 -15.54 -0.24 -8.86
CA VAL A 8 -16.03 -1.49 -8.24
C VAL A 8 -15.92 -2.66 -9.21
N TYR A 9 -16.23 -2.46 -10.49
CA TYR A 9 -16.06 -3.49 -11.52
C TYR A 9 -14.60 -3.89 -11.68
N ILE A 10 -13.70 -2.91 -11.82
CA ILE A 10 -12.26 -3.18 -11.96
C ILE A 10 -11.71 -3.84 -10.70
N SER A 11 -12.16 -3.43 -9.52
CA SER A 11 -11.78 -4.07 -8.25
C SER A 11 -12.17 -5.54 -8.23
N GLY A 12 -13.34 -5.91 -8.74
CA GLY A 12 -13.72 -7.31 -8.89
C GLY A 12 -12.85 -8.06 -9.90
N LEU A 13 -12.57 -7.45 -11.06
CA LEU A 13 -11.76 -8.06 -12.12
C LEU A 13 -10.29 -8.25 -11.73
N SER A 14 -9.73 -7.35 -10.92
CA SER A 14 -8.34 -7.42 -10.48
C SER A 14 -8.10 -8.41 -9.34
N HIS A 15 -9.15 -9.00 -8.77
CA HIS A 15 -9.06 -9.94 -7.65
C HIS A 15 -9.69 -11.29 -8.02
N GLY A 16 -8.83 -12.27 -8.28
CA GLY A 16 -9.24 -13.65 -8.53
C GLY A 16 -8.49 -14.29 -9.68
N THR A 17 -8.15 -15.57 -9.51
CA THR A 17 -7.45 -16.33 -10.54
C THR A 17 -8.38 -16.59 -11.73
N ASN A 18 -7.89 -16.31 -12.93
CA ASN A 18 -8.61 -16.45 -14.22
C ASN A 18 -9.89 -15.60 -14.33
N VAL A 19 -9.97 -14.48 -13.62
CA VAL A 19 -11.05 -13.50 -13.80
C VAL A 19 -10.71 -12.54 -14.94
N TRP A 20 -9.51 -11.95 -14.92
CA TRP A 20 -9.06 -10.99 -15.94
C TRP A 20 -8.25 -11.65 -17.07
N LEU A 21 -7.02 -12.08 -16.77
CA LEU A 21 -6.08 -12.66 -17.74
C LEU A 21 -6.65 -13.97 -18.31
N GLY A 22 -6.66 -14.09 -19.65
CA GLY A 22 -7.20 -15.27 -20.36
C GLY A 22 -8.73 -15.42 -20.30
N ASN A 23 -9.45 -14.40 -19.79
CA ASN A 23 -10.90 -14.41 -19.64
C ASN A 23 -11.51 -13.05 -20.00
N ALA A 24 -11.92 -12.23 -19.03
CA ALA A 24 -12.60 -10.96 -19.29
C ALA A 24 -11.81 -10.02 -20.21
N GLN A 25 -10.47 -10.02 -20.12
CA GLN A 25 -9.61 -9.24 -20.99
C GLN A 25 -9.78 -9.60 -22.47
N GLU A 26 -9.86 -10.90 -22.79
CA GLU A 26 -9.99 -11.40 -24.16
C GLU A 26 -11.38 -11.11 -24.72
N LEU A 27 -12.42 -11.29 -23.90
CA LEU A 27 -13.81 -10.99 -24.27
C LEU A 27 -13.96 -9.52 -24.69
N ILE A 28 -13.34 -8.60 -23.95
CA ILE A 28 -13.34 -7.17 -24.25
C ILE A 28 -12.51 -6.89 -25.50
N LYS A 29 -11.30 -7.46 -25.61
CA LYS A 29 -10.42 -7.25 -26.78
C LYS A 29 -11.05 -7.74 -28.08
N ASN A 30 -11.78 -8.86 -28.02
CA ASN A 30 -12.46 -9.47 -29.15
C ASN A 30 -13.85 -8.88 -29.41
N LYS A 31 -14.24 -7.83 -28.68
CA LYS A 31 -15.56 -7.17 -28.79
C LYS A 31 -16.75 -8.12 -28.59
N GLN A 32 -16.57 -9.21 -27.83
CA GLN A 32 -17.63 -10.15 -27.48
C GLN A 32 -18.47 -9.67 -26.29
N ALA A 33 -17.89 -8.82 -25.43
CA ALA A 33 -18.55 -8.18 -24.31
C ALA A 33 -17.88 -6.84 -23.97
N THR A 34 -18.64 -5.90 -23.43
CA THR A 34 -18.14 -4.64 -22.87
C THR A 34 -17.69 -4.81 -21.41
N LEU A 35 -17.01 -3.80 -20.86
CA LEU A 35 -16.57 -3.81 -19.46
C LEU A 35 -17.71 -4.01 -18.45
N MET A 36 -18.91 -3.52 -18.75
CA MET A 36 -20.08 -3.65 -17.87
C MET A 36 -20.78 -5.01 -18.00
N GLU A 37 -20.56 -5.72 -19.11
CA GLU A 37 -21.17 -7.02 -19.40
C GLU A 37 -20.35 -8.19 -18.85
N VAL A 38 -19.01 -8.06 -18.78
CA VAL A 38 -18.15 -9.12 -18.24
C VAL A 38 -18.41 -9.41 -16.76
N ILE A 39 -18.11 -10.65 -16.35
CA ILE A 39 -18.30 -11.13 -14.98
C ILE A 39 -17.21 -10.54 -14.08
N SER A 40 -17.57 -9.51 -13.31
CA SER A 40 -16.65 -8.84 -12.36
C SER A 40 -16.82 -9.30 -10.91
N THR A 41 -18.01 -9.77 -10.53
CA THR A 41 -18.35 -10.17 -9.15
C THR A 41 -19.32 -11.33 -9.18
N ARG A 42 -19.40 -12.11 -8.09
CA ARG A 42 -20.32 -13.26 -8.04
C ARG A 42 -21.77 -12.82 -8.18
N ASP A 43 -22.13 -11.69 -7.57
CA ASP A 43 -23.48 -11.15 -7.58
C ASP A 43 -23.95 -10.87 -9.02
N LYS A 44 -23.03 -10.47 -9.91
CA LYS A 44 -23.30 -10.28 -11.35
C LYS A 44 -23.83 -11.57 -12.00
N ILE A 45 -23.29 -12.73 -11.65
CA ILE A 45 -23.75 -14.03 -12.16
C ILE A 45 -25.20 -14.27 -11.77
N MET A 46 -25.50 -14.13 -10.49
CA MET A 46 -26.85 -14.37 -9.99
C MET A 46 -27.85 -13.40 -10.62
N THR A 47 -27.53 -12.10 -10.67
CA THR A 47 -28.44 -11.09 -11.22
C THR A 47 -28.64 -11.25 -12.73
N ASP A 48 -27.59 -11.59 -13.48
CA ASP A 48 -27.69 -11.78 -14.93
C ASP A 48 -28.55 -12.97 -15.29
N LEU A 49 -28.39 -14.08 -14.56
CA LEU A 49 -29.17 -15.29 -14.80
C LEU A 49 -30.64 -15.08 -14.42
N ILE A 50 -30.92 -14.39 -13.32
CA ILE A 50 -32.30 -14.03 -12.95
C ILE A 50 -32.91 -13.08 -13.99
N TYR A 51 -32.17 -12.09 -14.48
CA TYR A 51 -32.64 -11.16 -15.50
C TYR A 51 -32.98 -11.88 -16.83
N ARG A 52 -32.28 -12.98 -17.13
CA ARG A 52 -32.55 -13.86 -18.28
C ARG A 52 -33.67 -14.88 -18.03
N GLY A 53 -34.30 -14.85 -16.86
CA GLY A 53 -35.46 -15.68 -16.52
C GLY A 53 -35.15 -16.97 -15.77
N LEU A 54 -33.88 -17.28 -15.46
CA LEU A 54 -33.56 -18.49 -14.71
C LEU A 54 -34.16 -18.43 -13.29
N PRO A 55 -34.64 -19.57 -12.73
CA PRO A 55 -35.13 -19.62 -11.36
C PRO A 55 -34.07 -19.13 -10.35
N PRO A 56 -34.44 -18.28 -9.37
CA PRO A 56 -33.47 -17.68 -8.43
C PRO A 56 -32.60 -18.69 -7.68
N LYS A 57 -33.15 -19.86 -7.32
CA LYS A 57 -32.40 -20.94 -6.66
C LYS A 57 -31.33 -21.55 -7.57
N ALA A 58 -31.62 -21.71 -8.86
CA ALA A 58 -30.66 -22.22 -9.84
C ALA A 58 -29.55 -21.18 -10.09
N ALA A 59 -29.92 -19.91 -10.31
CA ALA A 59 -28.97 -18.81 -10.46
C ALA A 59 -28.02 -18.67 -9.25
N PHE A 60 -28.56 -18.78 -8.03
CA PHE A 60 -27.76 -18.77 -6.80
C PHE A 60 -26.78 -19.96 -6.73
N THR A 61 -27.24 -21.16 -7.05
CA THR A 61 -26.40 -22.36 -7.03
C THR A 61 -25.26 -22.26 -8.04
N ILE A 62 -25.56 -21.82 -9.26
CA ILE A 62 -24.57 -21.60 -10.33
C ILE A 62 -23.54 -20.57 -9.88
N MET A 63 -23.97 -19.42 -9.37
CA MET A 63 -23.08 -18.39 -8.81
C MET A 63 -22.13 -18.97 -7.75
N GLU A 64 -22.66 -19.73 -6.79
CA GLU A 64 -21.86 -20.30 -5.70
C GLU A 64 -20.86 -21.37 -6.17
N LYS A 65 -21.19 -22.14 -7.22
CA LYS A 65 -20.26 -23.06 -7.87
C LYS A 65 -19.11 -22.31 -8.55
N VAL A 66 -19.45 -21.32 -9.40
CA VAL A 66 -18.48 -20.56 -10.20
C VAL A 66 -17.54 -19.74 -9.32
N ARG A 67 -18.04 -19.02 -8.30
CA ARG A 67 -17.20 -18.20 -7.42
C ARG A 67 -16.19 -19.00 -6.60
N LYS A 68 -16.43 -20.32 -6.43
CA LYS A 68 -15.55 -21.28 -5.73
C LYS A 68 -14.65 -22.04 -6.71
N GLY A 69 -14.70 -21.73 -8.01
CA GLY A 69 -13.89 -22.40 -9.02
C GLY A 69 -14.28 -23.85 -9.31
N ARG A 70 -15.51 -24.25 -8.93
CA ARG A 70 -16.03 -25.61 -9.16
C ARG A 70 -16.51 -25.84 -10.59
N GLY A 71 -16.54 -24.78 -11.42
CA GLY A 71 -17.05 -24.84 -12.79
C GLY A 71 -18.57 -24.97 -12.85
N LEU A 72 -19.05 -25.53 -13.96
CA LEU A 72 -20.47 -25.79 -14.24
C LEU A 72 -20.64 -27.27 -14.58
N GLU A 73 -21.74 -27.85 -14.10
CA GLU A 73 -22.14 -29.23 -14.45
C GLU A 73 -22.92 -29.24 -15.77
N ALA A 74 -23.10 -30.42 -16.36
CA ALA A 74 -23.86 -30.58 -17.60
C ALA A 74 -25.31 -30.05 -17.47
N GLU A 75 -25.94 -30.23 -16.30
CA GLU A 75 -27.26 -29.69 -15.97
C GLU A 75 -27.26 -28.15 -15.99
N ASP A 76 -26.26 -27.52 -15.35
CA ASP A 76 -26.13 -26.07 -15.30
C ASP A 76 -25.99 -25.48 -16.72
N ILE A 77 -25.15 -26.11 -17.56
CA ILE A 77 -24.92 -25.67 -18.95
C ILE A 77 -26.18 -25.83 -19.80
N ARG A 78 -26.91 -26.95 -19.67
CA ARG A 78 -28.19 -27.16 -20.37
C ARG A 78 -29.19 -26.08 -20.00
N LEU A 79 -29.36 -25.84 -18.70
CA LEU A 79 -30.27 -24.81 -18.19
C LEU A 79 -29.87 -23.42 -18.69
N MET A 80 -28.58 -23.07 -18.62
CA MET A 80 -28.11 -21.79 -19.14
C MET A 80 -28.39 -21.63 -20.65
N LYS A 81 -28.25 -22.71 -21.45
CA LYS A 81 -28.56 -22.69 -22.89
C LYS A 81 -30.06 -22.58 -23.17
N GLU A 82 -30.90 -23.25 -22.40
CA GLU A 82 -32.37 -23.18 -22.51
C GLU A 82 -32.87 -21.74 -22.34
N TYR A 83 -32.25 -20.98 -21.44
CA TYR A 83 -32.54 -19.57 -21.18
C TYR A 83 -31.64 -18.61 -21.99
N GLU A 84 -31.13 -19.07 -23.14
CA GLU A 84 -30.39 -18.26 -24.12
C GLU A 84 -29.19 -17.48 -23.54
N VAL A 85 -28.51 -18.05 -22.53
CA VAL A 85 -27.27 -17.50 -22.02
C VAL A 85 -26.17 -17.68 -23.09
N PRO A 86 -25.47 -16.61 -23.51
CA PRO A 86 -24.45 -16.70 -24.55
C PRO A 86 -23.33 -17.68 -24.22
N GLN A 87 -22.81 -18.39 -25.22
CA GLN A 87 -21.75 -19.38 -25.03
C GLN A 87 -20.51 -18.78 -24.38
N TRP A 88 -20.11 -17.55 -24.75
CA TRP A 88 -18.98 -16.85 -24.14
C TRP A 88 -19.13 -16.67 -22.62
N TYR A 89 -20.37 -16.51 -22.13
CA TYR A 89 -20.67 -16.32 -20.72
C TYR A 89 -20.48 -17.63 -19.95
N ILE A 90 -20.96 -18.74 -20.54
CA ILE A 90 -20.77 -20.10 -20.01
C ILE A 90 -19.27 -20.42 -19.95
N ASP A 91 -18.53 -20.13 -21.02
CA ASP A 91 -17.08 -20.37 -21.10
C ASP A 91 -16.32 -19.53 -20.07
N SER A 92 -16.75 -18.28 -19.84
CA SER A 92 -16.20 -17.41 -18.80
C SER A 92 -16.42 -17.99 -17.40
N CYS A 93 -17.62 -18.48 -17.09
CA CYS A 93 -17.93 -19.14 -15.83
C CYS A 93 -17.06 -20.38 -15.57
N LEU A 94 -16.74 -21.16 -16.61
CA LEU A 94 -15.87 -22.34 -16.50
C LEU A 94 -14.40 -22.01 -16.20
N LYS A 95 -13.94 -20.82 -16.59
CA LYS A 95 -12.54 -20.37 -16.39
C LYS A 95 -12.28 -19.84 -14.97
N ILE A 96 -13.26 -19.18 -14.36
CA ILE A 96 -13.13 -18.48 -13.08
C ILE A 96 -12.78 -19.48 -11.96
N ARG A 97 -11.74 -19.19 -11.17
CA ARG A 97 -11.34 -20.01 -10.02
C ARG A 97 -11.74 -19.41 -8.68
N TYR A 98 -11.85 -18.10 -8.62
CA TYR A 98 -12.28 -17.37 -7.45
C TYR A 98 -12.88 -16.03 -7.87
N LEU A 99 -13.96 -15.60 -7.21
CA LEU A 99 -14.63 -14.34 -7.53
C LEU A 99 -15.15 -13.65 -6.28
N PHE A 100 -14.89 -12.35 -6.18
CA PHE A 100 -15.32 -11.53 -5.03
C PHE A 100 -16.82 -11.23 -5.01
N PRO A 101 -17.42 -11.11 -3.80
CA PRO A 101 -18.72 -10.49 -3.64
C PRO A 101 -18.67 -8.99 -3.90
N LYS A 102 -19.72 -8.45 -4.52
CA LYS A 102 -19.83 -7.02 -4.87
C LYS A 102 -19.72 -6.12 -3.63
N ALA A 103 -20.33 -6.51 -2.51
CA ALA A 103 -20.25 -5.75 -1.27
C ALA A 103 -18.79 -5.55 -0.79
N HIS A 104 -17.93 -6.55 -0.96
CA HIS A 104 -16.52 -6.46 -0.60
C HIS A 104 -15.76 -5.52 -1.54
N ALA A 105 -15.99 -5.63 -2.85
CA ALA A 105 -15.42 -4.69 -3.83
C ALA A 105 -15.85 -3.24 -3.53
N VAL A 106 -17.12 -3.00 -3.21
CA VAL A 106 -17.64 -1.68 -2.80
C VAL A 106 -16.93 -1.17 -1.54
N ALA A 107 -16.76 -2.00 -0.51
CA ALA A 107 -16.08 -1.59 0.72
C ALA A 107 -14.62 -1.15 0.48
N TYR A 108 -13.87 -1.93 -0.31
CA TYR A 108 -12.49 -1.60 -0.64
C TYR A 108 -12.37 -0.36 -1.52
N VAL A 109 -13.20 -0.24 -2.56
CA VAL A 109 -13.21 0.94 -3.42
C VAL A 109 -13.61 2.19 -2.66
N MET A 110 -14.55 2.08 -1.71
CA MET A 110 -14.92 3.19 -0.83
C MET A 110 -13.75 3.65 0.04
N MET A 111 -12.98 2.71 0.59
CA MET A 111 -11.76 3.05 1.34
C MET A 111 -10.70 3.68 0.43
N GLY A 112 -10.47 3.11 -0.76
CA GLY A 112 -9.56 3.66 -1.75
C GLY A 112 -9.94 5.08 -2.18
N PHE A 113 -11.24 5.35 -2.36
CA PHE A 113 -11.75 6.68 -2.70
C PHE A 113 -11.53 7.70 -1.57
N ARG A 114 -11.79 7.29 -0.31
CA ARG A 114 -11.51 8.13 0.87
C ARG A 114 -10.03 8.47 0.97
N ILE A 115 -9.15 7.49 0.78
CA ILE A 115 -7.69 7.71 0.79
C ILE A 115 -7.26 8.61 -0.38
N ALA A 116 -7.83 8.41 -1.57
CA ALA A 116 -7.53 9.22 -2.75
C ALA A 116 -7.88 10.70 -2.55
N TYR A 117 -8.98 10.99 -1.83
CA TYR A 117 -9.34 12.37 -1.47
C TYR A 117 -8.20 13.08 -0.71
N PHE A 118 -7.61 12.44 0.30
CA PHE A 118 -6.44 12.99 1.01
C PHE A 118 -5.22 13.09 0.10
N LYS A 119 -4.97 12.10 -0.75
CA LYS A 119 -3.85 12.16 -1.69
C LYS A 119 -3.92 13.38 -2.63
N VAL A 120 -5.13 13.75 -3.06
CA VAL A 120 -5.35 14.90 -3.95
C VAL A 120 -5.35 16.22 -3.17
N HIS A 121 -6.16 16.33 -2.11
CA HIS A 121 -6.47 17.60 -1.45
C HIS A 121 -5.63 17.89 -0.20
N TYR A 122 -5.01 16.86 0.41
CA TYR A 122 -4.18 16.97 1.61
C TYR A 122 -2.91 16.11 1.46
N PRO A 123 -2.07 16.37 0.44
CA PRO A 123 -0.97 15.48 0.08
C PRO A 123 0.00 15.25 1.24
N GLU A 124 0.35 16.27 2.01
CA GLU A 124 1.22 16.16 3.19
C GLU A 124 0.67 15.13 4.19
N ALA A 125 -0.63 15.18 4.46
CA ALA A 125 -1.29 14.25 5.37
C ALA A 125 -1.31 12.82 4.84
N PHE A 126 -1.55 12.65 3.52
CA PHE A 126 -1.47 11.36 2.87
C PHE A 126 -0.08 10.75 2.99
N TYR A 127 0.96 11.49 2.58
CA TYR A 127 2.34 10.99 2.61
C TYR A 127 2.83 10.75 4.02
N ALA A 128 2.60 11.69 4.96
CA ALA A 128 2.95 11.50 6.37
C ALA A 128 2.34 10.21 6.94
N THR A 129 1.05 9.97 6.67
CA THR A 129 0.36 8.76 7.14
C THR A 129 0.91 7.50 6.45
N PHE A 130 1.11 7.55 5.13
CA PHE A 130 1.66 6.43 4.36
C PHE A 130 3.02 5.99 4.89
N PHE A 131 3.96 6.92 5.08
CA PHE A 131 5.29 6.61 5.57
C PHE A 131 5.33 6.30 7.06
N THR A 132 4.40 6.81 7.87
CA THR A 132 4.26 6.40 9.28
C THR A 132 3.86 4.93 9.40
N ILE A 133 2.93 4.45 8.56
CA ILE A 133 2.46 3.06 8.62
C ILE A 133 3.48 2.10 7.99
N ARG A 134 4.28 2.57 7.04
CA ARG A 134 5.29 1.77 6.31
C ARG A 134 6.74 2.09 6.67
N SER A 135 6.97 2.79 7.79
CA SER A 135 8.28 3.33 8.18
C SER A 135 9.36 2.27 8.32
N ASN A 136 8.99 1.06 8.76
CA ASN A 136 9.95 0.00 9.08
C ASN A 136 10.74 -0.51 7.87
N ASP A 137 10.22 -0.29 6.65
CA ASP A 137 10.86 -0.75 5.42
C ASP A 137 11.51 0.41 4.63
N PHE A 138 11.50 1.64 5.14
CA PHE A 138 11.90 2.83 4.40
C PHE A 138 13.05 3.58 5.09
N GLY A 139 14.25 3.47 4.51
CA GLY A 139 15.46 4.14 5.02
C GLY A 139 15.47 5.64 4.71
N ALA A 140 15.81 6.45 5.72
CA ALA A 140 15.94 7.91 5.60
C ALA A 140 16.93 8.33 4.49
N GLU A 141 17.97 7.54 4.27
CA GLU A 141 19.01 7.79 3.28
C GLU A 141 18.46 7.90 1.84
N LEU A 142 17.37 7.19 1.55
CA LEU A 142 16.79 7.13 0.20
C LEU A 142 16.21 8.48 -0.24
N VAL A 143 15.62 9.22 0.70
CA VAL A 143 14.99 10.53 0.42
C VAL A 143 15.94 11.69 0.66
N LEU A 144 16.86 11.56 1.63
CA LEU A 144 17.86 12.58 1.90
C LEU A 144 18.89 12.71 0.76
N GLY A 145 19.14 11.63 0.01
CA GLY A 145 19.98 11.66 -1.20
C GLY A 145 19.38 12.42 -2.38
N GLY A 146 18.13 12.88 -2.28
CA GLY A 146 17.46 13.62 -3.35
C GLY A 146 16.87 12.73 -4.46
N LEU A 147 16.22 13.38 -5.42
CA LEU A 147 15.40 12.72 -6.44
C LEU A 147 16.23 11.78 -7.34
N GLU A 148 17.44 12.19 -7.75
CA GLU A 148 18.31 11.40 -8.64
C GLU A 148 18.86 10.15 -7.94
N HIS A 149 19.19 10.25 -6.65
CA HIS A 149 19.61 9.11 -5.86
C HIS A 149 18.49 8.07 -5.76
N LEU A 150 17.28 8.51 -5.41
CA LEU A 150 16.11 7.65 -5.30
C LEU A 150 15.82 6.95 -6.64
N LYS A 151 15.84 7.69 -7.76
CA LYS A 151 15.59 7.18 -9.11
C LYS A 151 16.63 6.14 -9.54
N THR A 152 17.90 6.36 -9.19
CA THR A 152 18.98 5.39 -9.45
C THR A 152 18.73 4.08 -8.70
N LYS A 153 18.39 4.16 -7.41
CA LYS A 153 18.06 2.98 -6.60
C LYS A 153 16.83 2.24 -7.10
N MET A 154 15.80 2.96 -7.56
CA MET A 154 14.64 2.33 -8.19
C MET A 154 15.02 1.56 -9.46
N LYS A 155 15.95 2.10 -10.27
CA LYS A 155 16.43 1.43 -11.49
C LYS A 155 17.21 0.15 -11.18
N GLU A 156 18.09 0.19 -10.18
CA GLU A 156 18.84 -0.98 -9.69
C GLU A 156 17.90 -2.10 -9.24
N LEU A 157 16.89 -1.76 -8.43
CA LEU A 157 15.89 -2.71 -7.95
C LEU A 157 15.05 -3.26 -9.11
N LYS A 158 14.56 -2.41 -10.00
CA LYS A 158 13.76 -2.83 -11.16
C LYS A 158 14.51 -3.75 -12.11
N ALA A 159 15.84 -3.61 -12.23
CA ALA A 159 16.67 -4.47 -13.06
C ALA A 159 16.69 -5.94 -12.61
N LYS A 160 16.41 -6.21 -11.33
CA LYS A 160 16.28 -7.59 -10.80
C LYS A 160 15.01 -8.31 -11.28
N GLY A 161 13.99 -7.58 -11.75
CA GLY A 161 12.75 -8.16 -12.26
C GLY A 161 12.11 -9.18 -11.30
N ASN A 162 12.03 -10.43 -11.72
CA ASN A 162 11.42 -11.50 -10.93
C ASN A 162 12.29 -12.00 -9.75
N GLU A 163 13.57 -11.65 -9.72
CA GLU A 163 14.50 -12.03 -8.64
C GLU A 163 14.35 -11.15 -7.39
N MET A 164 13.51 -10.10 -7.43
CA MET A 164 13.23 -9.25 -6.28
C MET A 164 12.56 -10.05 -5.16
N THR A 165 13.16 -10.00 -3.98
CA THR A 165 12.59 -10.54 -2.75
C THR A 165 11.29 -9.82 -2.38
N ALA A 166 10.46 -10.42 -1.52
CA ALA A 166 9.25 -9.77 -1.03
C ALA A 166 9.53 -8.44 -0.33
N LYS A 167 10.63 -8.36 0.43
CA LYS A 167 11.10 -7.13 1.08
C LYS A 167 11.48 -6.06 0.06
N GLU A 168 12.22 -6.41 -0.98
CA GLU A 168 12.60 -5.46 -2.04
C GLU A 168 11.40 -4.96 -2.85
N LYS A 169 10.40 -5.81 -3.09
CA LYS A 169 9.13 -5.39 -3.72
C LYS A 169 8.38 -4.38 -2.84
N GLY A 170 8.34 -4.63 -1.53
CA GLY A 170 7.75 -3.71 -0.55
C GLY A 170 8.49 -2.36 -0.53
N LEU A 171 9.82 -2.39 -0.47
CA LEU A 171 10.67 -1.21 -0.54
C LEU A 171 10.46 -0.43 -1.84
N TYR A 172 10.48 -1.11 -2.99
CA TYR A 172 10.28 -0.49 -4.30
C TYR A 172 8.93 0.24 -4.38
N ALA A 173 7.85 -0.38 -3.89
CA ALA A 173 6.53 0.27 -3.82
C ALA A 173 6.54 1.53 -2.93
N SER A 174 7.26 1.52 -1.81
CA SER A 174 7.42 2.71 -0.96
C SER A 174 8.26 3.80 -1.66
N MET A 175 9.28 3.41 -2.43
CA MET A 175 10.11 4.34 -3.22
C MET A 175 9.30 5.01 -4.34
N GLU A 176 8.36 4.30 -4.99
CA GLU A 176 7.46 4.91 -5.98
C GLU A 176 6.62 6.04 -5.36
N VAL A 177 6.11 5.83 -4.15
CA VAL A 177 5.34 6.86 -3.42
C VAL A 177 6.24 8.02 -2.97
N ALA A 178 7.48 7.74 -2.55
CA ALA A 178 8.43 8.79 -2.18
C ALA A 178 8.83 9.65 -3.38
N HIS A 179 9.10 9.02 -4.52
CA HIS A 179 9.41 9.69 -5.77
C HIS A 179 8.25 10.59 -6.21
N GLU A 180 7.01 10.09 -6.14
CA GLU A 180 5.82 10.89 -6.39
C GLU A 180 5.70 12.09 -5.44
N ALA A 181 5.91 11.87 -4.13
CA ALA A 181 5.86 12.93 -3.12
C ALA A 181 6.87 14.06 -3.44
N MET A 182 8.11 13.69 -3.76
CA MET A 182 9.17 14.66 -4.12
C MET A 182 8.84 15.43 -5.41
N LEU A 183 8.29 14.75 -6.44
CA LEU A 183 7.84 15.40 -7.67
C LEU A 183 6.67 16.37 -7.44
N ARG A 184 5.86 16.15 -6.40
CA ARG A 184 4.80 17.07 -5.98
C ARG A 184 5.29 18.17 -5.03
N GLY A 185 6.60 18.30 -4.83
CA GLY A 185 7.23 19.34 -4.01
C GLY A 185 7.26 19.03 -2.50
N ILE A 186 6.88 17.82 -2.09
CA ILE A 186 6.96 17.40 -0.69
C ILE A 186 8.41 17.13 -0.34
N ARG A 187 8.93 17.84 0.66
CA ARG A 187 10.30 17.67 1.15
C ARG A 187 10.32 16.72 2.34
N PHE A 188 11.30 15.84 2.39
CA PHE A 188 11.59 15.03 3.56
C PHE A 188 12.71 15.71 4.35
N LEU A 189 12.46 15.96 5.62
CA LEU A 189 13.41 16.61 6.51
C LEU A 189 14.13 15.54 7.34
N PRO A 190 15.45 15.71 7.57
CA PRO A 190 16.22 14.79 8.40
C PRO A 190 15.65 14.73 9.81
N VAL A 191 15.99 13.66 10.52
CA VAL A 191 15.61 13.49 11.92
C VAL A 191 16.14 14.65 12.75
N ASP A 192 15.31 15.14 13.67
CA ASP A 192 15.62 16.22 14.60
C ASP A 192 15.45 15.69 16.03
N LEU A 193 16.52 15.75 16.82
CA LEU A 193 16.57 15.17 18.17
C LEU A 193 15.41 15.64 19.06
N TYR A 194 15.03 16.90 18.95
CA TYR A 194 14.05 17.53 19.85
C TYR A 194 12.66 17.62 19.23
N ARG A 195 12.54 17.60 17.91
CA ARG A 195 11.27 17.80 17.20
C ARG A 195 10.68 16.55 16.58
N SER A 196 11.50 15.55 16.23
CA SER A 196 10.99 14.33 15.62
C SER A 196 10.14 13.54 16.62
N ASP A 197 9.09 12.92 16.12
CA ASP A 197 8.33 11.93 16.88
C ASP A 197 9.11 10.60 16.95
N ALA A 198 8.74 9.72 17.89
CA ALA A 198 9.35 8.40 17.97
C ALA A 198 9.12 7.60 16.67
N THR A 199 7.89 7.58 16.15
CA THR A 199 7.50 6.68 15.05
C THR A 199 6.75 7.36 13.92
N ARG A 200 6.26 8.58 14.12
CA ARG A 200 5.40 9.28 13.16
C ARG A 200 6.15 10.31 12.33
N PHE A 201 5.82 10.36 11.04
CA PHE A 201 6.19 11.49 10.20
C PHE A 201 5.32 12.70 10.61
N LEU A 202 5.97 13.81 10.95
CA LEU A 202 5.27 15.04 11.35
C LEU A 202 5.21 16.01 10.17
N ILE A 203 4.05 16.65 9.99
CA ILE A 203 3.87 17.69 8.98
C ILE A 203 4.42 19.00 9.55
N THR A 204 5.31 19.65 8.80
CA THR A 204 5.85 20.97 9.16
C THR A 204 5.75 21.92 7.97
N PRO A 205 5.84 23.26 8.18
CA PRO A 205 5.86 24.22 7.07
C PRO A 205 6.99 24.01 6.05
N ARG A 206 8.06 23.30 6.42
CA ARG A 206 9.21 23.03 5.54
C ARG A 206 9.12 21.69 4.82
N GLY A 207 8.21 20.79 5.23
CA GLY A 207 8.13 19.42 4.74
C GLY A 207 7.80 18.41 5.84
N LEU A 208 7.95 17.14 5.52
CA LEU A 208 7.70 16.02 6.43
C LEU A 208 8.95 15.71 7.27
N LEU A 209 8.84 15.90 8.57
CA LEU A 209 9.89 15.57 9.53
C LEU A 209 9.86 14.07 9.80
N MET A 210 10.99 13.41 9.54
CA MET A 210 11.13 11.97 9.75
C MET A 210 11.12 11.61 11.24
N PRO A 211 10.57 10.44 11.61
CA PRO A 211 10.61 9.96 12.98
C PRO A 211 12.00 9.49 13.37
N LEU A 212 12.25 9.36 14.67
CA LEU A 212 13.48 8.79 15.21
C LEU A 212 13.73 7.37 14.67
N THR A 213 12.68 6.55 14.50
CA THR A 213 12.81 5.20 13.90
C THR A 213 13.32 5.18 12.45
N ALA A 214 13.42 6.32 11.78
CA ALA A 214 14.05 6.41 10.47
C ALA A 214 15.58 6.33 10.53
N VAL A 215 16.19 6.47 11.73
CA VAL A 215 17.61 6.25 11.97
C VAL A 215 17.90 4.74 11.96
N PRO A 216 18.77 4.24 11.06
CA PRO A 216 19.15 2.84 11.05
C PRO A 216 19.61 2.33 12.42
N GLY A 217 19.04 1.21 12.86
CA GLY A 217 19.34 0.59 14.16
C GLY A 217 18.58 1.18 15.36
N LEU A 218 17.87 2.29 15.20
CA LEU A 218 17.02 2.87 16.26
C LEU A 218 15.60 2.29 16.18
N GLY A 219 15.36 1.22 16.93
CA GLY A 219 14.03 0.60 17.02
C GLY A 219 13.03 1.45 17.82
N GLU A 220 11.74 1.12 17.69
CA GLU A 220 10.63 1.86 18.32
C GLU A 220 10.79 2.02 19.84
N ALA A 221 11.21 0.99 20.57
CA ALA A 221 11.40 1.05 22.01
C ALA A 221 12.46 2.10 22.39
N ALA A 222 13.62 2.07 21.74
CA ALA A 222 14.69 3.04 21.99
C ALA A 222 14.30 4.45 21.54
N ALA A 223 13.56 4.59 20.44
CA ALA A 223 13.02 5.88 20.00
C ALA A 223 12.05 6.47 21.04
N ARG A 224 11.19 5.66 21.65
CA ARG A 224 10.29 6.09 22.74
C ARG A 224 11.06 6.49 23.99
N THR A 225 12.04 5.69 24.41
CA THR A 225 12.91 6.04 25.54
C THR A 225 13.65 7.36 25.32
N LEU A 226 14.09 7.63 24.09
CA LEU A 226 14.70 8.93 23.75
C LEU A 226 13.70 10.07 23.88
N VAL A 227 12.47 9.90 23.38
CA VAL A 227 11.40 10.91 23.51
C VAL A 227 11.03 11.15 24.98
N GLU A 228 11.05 10.14 25.83
CA GLU A 228 10.83 10.27 27.27
C GLU A 228 12.01 11.01 27.92
N ALA A 229 13.25 10.59 27.63
CA ALA A 229 14.45 11.20 28.18
C ALA A 229 14.53 12.70 27.87
N ARG A 230 14.15 13.16 26.67
CA ARG A 230 14.17 14.61 26.34
C ARG A 230 13.09 15.43 27.07
N VAL A 231 12.04 14.80 27.62
CA VAL A 231 11.03 15.50 28.44
C VAL A 231 11.60 15.85 29.81
N GLU A 232 12.54 15.05 30.32
CA GLU A 232 13.23 15.30 31.59
C GLU A 232 14.20 16.49 31.52
N GLY A 233 14.48 17.01 30.32
CA GLY A 233 15.35 18.15 30.08
C GLY A 233 16.19 17.99 28.82
N GLU A 234 16.83 19.06 28.37
CA GLU A 234 17.74 19.02 27.23
C GLU A 234 18.93 18.08 27.50
N PHE A 235 19.53 17.55 26.44
CA PHE A 235 20.75 16.76 26.54
C PHE A 235 21.95 17.69 26.57
N TYR A 236 22.89 17.44 27.49
CA TYR A 236 24.07 18.29 27.65
C TYR A 236 25.25 17.83 26.79
N SER A 237 25.30 16.55 26.45
CA SER A 237 26.34 15.95 25.61
C SER A 237 25.85 14.69 24.92
N VAL A 238 26.65 14.19 23.99
CA VAL A 238 26.41 12.88 23.34
C VAL A 238 26.46 11.74 24.38
N GLU A 239 27.33 11.84 25.38
CA GLU A 239 27.40 10.87 26.49
C GLU A 239 26.14 10.90 27.37
N ASP A 240 25.63 12.09 27.68
CA ASP A 240 24.37 12.27 28.41
C ASP A 240 23.18 11.65 27.65
N LEU A 241 23.05 11.98 26.36
CA LEU A 241 22.06 11.39 25.47
C LEU A 241 22.15 9.86 25.46
N LYS A 242 23.35 9.32 25.25
CA LYS A 242 23.58 7.87 25.18
C LYS A 242 23.14 7.18 26.47
N THR A 243 23.44 7.77 27.62
CA THR A 243 23.15 7.20 28.93
C THR A 243 21.66 7.29 29.25
N ARG A 244 21.04 8.47 29.12
CA ARG A 244 19.62 8.71 29.43
C ARG A 244 18.69 7.97 28.48
N ALA A 245 18.97 8.02 27.17
CA ALA A 245 18.15 7.35 26.16
C ALA A 245 18.55 5.87 25.92
N ARG A 246 19.57 5.37 26.63
CA ARG A 246 20.08 3.98 26.54
C ARG A 246 20.40 3.54 25.10
N LEU A 247 21.04 4.44 24.35
CA LEU A 247 21.36 4.21 22.93
C LEU A 247 22.66 3.41 22.78
N SER A 248 22.72 2.56 21.75
CA SER A 248 23.96 1.87 21.39
C SER A 248 24.95 2.84 20.73
N SER A 249 26.25 2.53 20.80
CA SER A 249 27.26 3.35 20.12
C SER A 249 27.03 3.44 18.61
N ALA A 250 26.52 2.36 17.99
CA ALA A 250 26.21 2.34 16.56
C ALA A 250 25.08 3.30 16.19
N VAL A 251 24.05 3.42 17.03
CA VAL A 251 22.96 4.39 16.81
C VAL A 251 23.46 5.83 16.97
N ILE A 252 24.30 6.10 17.97
CA ILE A 252 24.91 7.43 18.16
C ILE A 252 25.75 7.83 16.95
N GLU A 253 26.54 6.91 16.39
CA GLU A 253 27.34 7.14 15.19
C GLU A 253 26.45 7.49 13.99
N GLU A 254 25.34 6.76 13.80
CA GLU A 254 24.40 7.01 12.71
C GLU A 254 23.66 8.34 12.88
N MET A 255 23.22 8.68 14.09
CA MET A 255 22.62 9.98 14.40
C MET A 255 23.61 11.13 14.14
N SER A 256 24.89 10.93 14.49
CA SER A 256 25.96 11.89 14.21
C SER A 256 26.17 12.06 12.70
N ARG A 257 26.23 10.96 11.94
CA ARG A 257 26.38 10.95 10.48
C ARG A 257 25.25 11.69 9.76
N GLN A 258 24.03 11.60 10.29
CA GLN A 258 22.86 12.33 9.77
C GLN A 258 22.77 13.79 10.27
N GLY A 259 23.72 14.25 11.08
CA GLY A 259 23.77 15.61 11.61
C GLY A 259 22.79 15.88 12.75
N CYS A 260 22.16 14.85 13.32
CA CYS A 260 21.15 14.99 14.40
C CYS A 260 21.76 15.51 15.72
N LEU A 261 23.07 15.31 15.90
CA LEU A 261 23.79 15.65 17.13
C LEU A 261 24.62 16.95 17.00
N GLN A 262 24.39 17.73 15.94
CA GLN A 262 25.10 19.01 15.76
C GLN A 262 24.83 19.96 16.93
N GLY A 263 25.91 20.50 17.51
CA GLY A 263 25.83 21.42 18.66
C GLY A 263 25.94 20.74 20.02
N LEU A 264 25.91 19.41 20.11
CA LEU A 264 26.18 18.68 21.35
C LEU A 264 27.69 18.41 21.51
N PRO A 265 28.31 18.76 22.65
CA PRO A 265 29.67 18.34 22.95
C PRO A 265 29.73 16.82 23.16
N ALA A 266 30.92 16.23 22.96
CA ALA A 266 31.11 14.78 23.11
C ALA A 266 30.83 14.30 24.54
N THR A 267 31.32 15.04 25.54
CA THR A 267 31.19 14.74 26.97
C THR A 267 30.81 15.99 27.76
N ASN A 268 30.27 15.79 28.96
CA ASN A 268 30.08 16.88 29.91
C ASN A 268 31.44 17.24 30.54
N GLN A 269 31.81 18.52 30.54
CA GLN A 269 33.01 18.96 31.28
C GLN A 269 32.74 19.20 32.77
N LEU A 270 31.47 19.30 33.17
CA LEU A 270 31.02 19.50 34.54
C LEU A 270 29.74 18.68 34.78
N THR A 271 29.69 17.95 35.89
CA THR A 271 28.52 17.20 36.35
C THR A 271 28.12 17.77 37.70
N LEU A 272 26.87 18.24 37.84
CA LEU A 272 26.33 18.77 39.10
C LEU A 272 25.24 17.80 39.60
N PHE A 273 25.24 17.54 40.91
CA PHE A 273 24.34 16.58 41.57
C PHE A 273 22.92 17.10 41.73
#